data_AF-A0A4Z2EH16-F1
#
_entry.id   AF-A0A4Z2EH16-F1
#
_cell.length_a   1.000
_cell.length_b   1.000
_cell.length_c   1.000
_cell.angle_alpha   90.00
_cell.angle_beta   90.00
_cell.angle_gamma   90.00
#
_symmetry.space_group_name_H-M   'P 1'
#
loop_
_entity.id
_entity.type
_entity.pdbx_description
1 polymer ?
#
loop_
_entity_poly.entity_id
_entity_poly.type
_entity_poly.pdbx_seq_one_letter_code
_entity_poly.pdbx_strand_id
1 'polypeptide(L)'
;MSKWRFAGHAGAFGNNEAVACSHHRNPKDAFLLRGTREPLVTGGEPDSYIVRVKAVVMTRDDSSGGWLAQDGCLSRVGVCRLLASELLGRNTFLIHGERLKDKQVILECYLKKDLVYTKATPTFHHWKVDNRRCGLTFQSPADARAFDRGVRKALEDLTEGSTTSSSTLQNEAELGDDDVFTVRNSSSSS
;
A
#
# COMPACT_ATOMS: atom_id res chain seq x y z
N MET A 1 -3.34 32.46 -40.29
CA MET A 1 -2.81 32.14 -41.63
C MET A 1 -1.35 31.71 -41.44
N SER A 2 -1.09 30.42 -41.21
CA SER A 2 -0.76 29.40 -42.21
C SER A 2 0.72 29.38 -42.60
N LYS A 3 1.47 28.38 -42.12
CA LYS A 3 2.18 27.39 -42.96
C LYS A 3 3.07 26.47 -42.10
N TRP A 4 2.71 25.20 -42.03
CA TRP A 4 3.67 24.11 -41.85
C TRP A 4 3.76 23.38 -43.20
N ARG A 5 4.95 23.28 -43.78
CA ARG A 5 5.20 22.52 -45.02
C ARG A 5 5.48 21.07 -44.66
N PHE A 6 4.81 20.16 -45.38
CA PHE A 6 5.20 18.76 -45.50
C PHE A 6 6.44 18.62 -46.38
N ALA A 7 7.27 17.62 -46.06
CA ALA A 7 8.09 16.91 -47.02
C ALA A 7 7.99 15.42 -46.71
N GLY A 8 7.40 14.67 -47.63
CA GLY A 8 7.43 13.20 -47.64
C GLY A 8 8.53 12.70 -48.57
N HIS A 9 8.95 11.46 -48.35
CA HIS A 9 9.39 10.60 -49.43
C HIS A 9 9.01 9.15 -49.16
N ALA A 10 8.53 8.51 -50.23
CA ALA A 10 8.03 7.15 -50.29
C ALA A 10 9.18 6.14 -50.50
N GLY A 11 8.98 4.92 -50.01
CA GLY A 11 9.70 3.71 -50.40
C GLY A 11 8.70 2.56 -50.43
N ALA A 12 8.60 1.92 -51.59
CA ALA A 12 7.57 0.94 -51.96
C ALA A 12 8.07 -0.52 -51.85
N PHE A 13 7.08 -1.42 -51.98
CA PHE A 13 7.10 -2.87 -52.27
C PHE A 13 7.19 -3.87 -51.11
N GLY A 14 6.21 -4.78 -51.07
CA GLY A 14 6.29 -6.01 -50.27
C GLY A 14 4.97 -6.76 -49.97
N ASN A 15 4.27 -7.24 -51.00
CA ASN A 15 3.45 -8.47 -51.08
C ASN A 15 2.58 -8.98 -49.88
N ASN A 16 1.29 -9.11 -50.20
CA ASN A 16 0.24 -10.02 -49.70
C ASN A 16 0.74 -11.35 -49.08
N GLU A 17 0.27 -11.70 -47.88
CA GLU A 17 -0.51 -12.93 -47.61
C GLU A 17 -0.99 -13.03 -46.14
N ALA A 18 -2.05 -13.81 -45.97
CA ALA A 18 -2.56 -14.41 -44.72
C ALA A 18 -3.28 -13.50 -43.71
N VAL A 19 -4.60 -13.42 -43.92
CA VAL A 19 -5.59 -13.40 -42.83
C VAL A 19 -5.36 -14.63 -41.94
N ALA A 20 -5.11 -14.41 -40.65
CA ALA A 20 -5.30 -15.44 -39.63
C ALA A 20 -5.83 -14.79 -38.35
N CYS A 21 -7.12 -14.99 -38.11
CA CYS A 21 -7.74 -14.80 -36.81
C CYS A 21 -7.19 -15.82 -35.79
N SER A 22 -7.33 -15.43 -34.52
CA SER A 22 -7.30 -16.29 -33.32
C SER A 22 -5.91 -16.64 -32.76
N HIS A 23 -5.57 -16.05 -31.61
CA HIS A 23 -5.80 -16.68 -30.30
C HIS A 23 -5.24 -15.79 -29.19
N HIS A 24 -6.04 -15.63 -28.13
CA HIS A 24 -5.65 -15.16 -26.81
C HIS A 24 -4.23 -15.61 -26.43
N ARG A 25 -3.35 -14.67 -26.08
CA ARG A 25 -2.20 -14.97 -25.22
C ARG A 25 -2.16 -14.00 -24.04
N ASN A 26 -2.53 -14.56 -22.90
CA ASN A 26 -2.35 -14.05 -21.55
C ASN A 26 -0.84 -13.94 -21.26
N PRO A 27 -0.30 -12.80 -20.83
CA PRO A 27 1.15 -12.63 -20.64
C PRO A 27 1.70 -13.24 -19.34
N LYS A 28 1.08 -14.29 -18.77
CA LYS A 28 1.46 -14.80 -17.43
C LYS A 28 2.49 -15.93 -17.38
N ASP A 29 2.89 -16.55 -18.50
CA ASP A 29 3.71 -17.77 -18.44
C ASP A 29 5.08 -17.67 -19.15
N ALA A 30 5.72 -16.50 -19.13
CA ALA A 30 7.08 -16.35 -19.63
C ALA A 30 8.10 -16.21 -18.48
N PHE A 31 8.23 -17.24 -17.63
CA PHE A 31 9.44 -17.45 -16.83
C PHE A 31 9.58 -18.91 -16.38
N LEU A 32 9.86 -19.79 -17.34
CA LEU A 32 10.48 -21.08 -17.05
C LEU A 32 11.84 -21.07 -17.73
N LEU A 33 12.90 -20.96 -16.94
CA LEU A 33 14.10 -21.81 -17.00
C LEU A 33 15.13 -21.38 -15.93
N ARG A 34 15.67 -22.42 -15.28
CA ARG A 34 16.78 -22.48 -14.30
C ARG A 34 16.40 -22.33 -12.83
N GLY A 35 16.55 -23.45 -12.13
CA GLY A 35 16.26 -23.62 -10.72
C GLY A 35 17.37 -23.10 -9.80
N THR A 36 16.92 -22.42 -8.77
CA THR A 36 17.28 -22.59 -7.36
C THR A 36 15.99 -22.30 -6.60
N ARG A 37 15.59 -23.17 -5.65
CA ARG A 37 14.37 -23.00 -4.85
C ARG A 37 14.56 -21.86 -3.85
N GLU A 38 14.43 -20.62 -4.33
CA GLU A 38 14.07 -19.49 -3.47
C GLU A 38 12.57 -19.61 -3.18
N PRO A 39 12.11 -19.52 -1.92
CA PRO A 39 10.68 -19.57 -1.65
C PRO A 39 10.04 -18.37 -2.35
N LEU A 40 9.17 -18.69 -3.32
CA LEU A 40 8.29 -17.76 -3.99
C LEU A 40 7.54 -16.97 -2.92
N VAL A 41 7.95 -15.72 -2.67
CA VAL A 41 7.11 -14.73 -2.00
C VAL A 41 5.95 -14.53 -2.95
N THR A 42 4.88 -15.32 -2.74
CA THR A 42 3.59 -15.06 -3.34
C THR A 42 3.26 -13.62 -2.96
N GLY A 43 3.10 -12.76 -3.97
CA GLY A 43 2.71 -11.37 -3.76
C GLY A 43 1.42 -11.38 -2.96
N GLY A 44 1.54 -11.16 -1.66
CA GLY A 44 0.43 -11.28 -0.73
C GLY A 44 -0.60 -10.26 -1.15
N GLU A 45 -1.80 -10.71 -1.50
CA GLU A 45 -2.92 -9.80 -1.58
C GLU A 45 -3.06 -9.09 -0.22
N PRO A 46 -3.39 -7.79 -0.21
CA PRO A 46 -3.54 -7.06 1.03
C PRO A 46 -4.69 -7.64 1.86
N ASP A 47 -4.34 -8.39 2.89
CA ASP A 47 -5.26 -9.05 3.81
C ASP A 47 -6.13 -8.03 4.57
N SER A 48 -5.52 -6.91 4.98
CA SER A 48 -6.23 -5.83 5.66
C SER A 48 -5.55 -4.48 5.46
N TYR A 49 -6.35 -3.41 5.49
CA TYR A 49 -5.87 -2.03 5.41
C TYR A 49 -5.95 -1.36 6.78
N ILE A 50 -4.83 -0.80 7.24
CA ILE A 50 -4.78 0.05 8.44
C ILE A 50 -5.44 1.40 8.17
N VAL A 51 -5.20 1.95 6.98
CA VAL A 51 -5.77 3.22 6.52
C VAL A 51 -5.98 3.16 5.02
N ARG A 52 -7.04 3.82 4.54
CA ARG A 52 -7.30 4.05 3.12
C ARG A 52 -7.78 5.48 2.89
N VAL A 53 -7.16 6.14 1.93
CA VAL A 53 -7.49 7.51 1.50
C VAL A 53 -7.50 7.60 -0.02
N LYS A 54 -7.88 8.76 -0.53
CA LYS A 54 -7.74 9.11 -1.95
C LYS A 54 -6.66 10.17 -2.11
N ALA A 55 -5.71 9.93 -2.99
CA ALA A 55 -4.58 10.82 -3.25
C ALA A 55 -4.05 10.65 -4.69
N VAL A 56 -3.28 11.62 -5.15
CA VAL A 56 -2.51 11.50 -6.40
C VAL A 56 -1.13 10.96 -6.07
N VAL A 57 -0.72 9.89 -6.77
CA VAL A 57 0.61 9.31 -6.62
C VAL A 57 1.63 10.19 -7.32
N MET A 58 2.71 10.50 -6.61
CA MET A 58 3.81 11.33 -7.09
C MET A 58 5.10 10.50 -7.13
N THR A 59 5.93 10.73 -8.15
CA THR A 59 7.28 10.18 -8.25
C THR A 59 8.27 11.32 -8.39
N ARG A 60 9.49 11.14 -7.89
CA ARG A 60 10.54 12.13 -8.13
C ARG A 60 11.21 11.85 -9.47
N ASP A 61 11.32 12.88 -10.29
CA ASP A 61 12.14 12.85 -11.48
C ASP A 61 13.56 13.27 -11.12
N ASP A 62 14.52 12.36 -11.25
CA ASP A 62 15.91 12.62 -10.88
C ASP A 62 16.61 13.56 -11.90
N SER A 63 16.05 13.76 -13.09
CA SER A 63 16.61 14.68 -14.09
C SER A 63 16.31 16.16 -13.78
N SER A 64 15.07 16.47 -13.41
CA SER A 64 14.66 17.83 -13.01
C SER A 64 14.80 18.09 -11.51
N GLY A 65 14.92 17.04 -10.69
CA GLY A 65 14.87 17.11 -9.23
C GLY A 65 13.46 17.37 -8.66
N GLY A 66 12.45 17.51 -9.53
CA GLY A 66 11.06 17.83 -9.20
C GLY A 66 10.17 16.61 -8.94
N TRP A 67 8.94 16.87 -8.53
CA TRP A 67 7.91 15.85 -8.32
C TRP A 67 6.93 15.83 -9.49
N LEU A 68 6.68 14.65 -10.05
CA LEU A 68 5.75 14.43 -11.15
C LEU A 68 4.56 13.60 -10.66
N ALA A 69 3.37 13.96 -11.11
CA ALA A 69 2.17 13.18 -10.85
C ALA A 69 2.14 11.98 -11.80
N GLN A 70 1.99 10.77 -11.25
CA GLN A 70 1.85 9.56 -12.05
C GLN A 70 0.46 9.57 -12.69
N ASP A 71 0.43 9.94 -13.96
CA ASP A 71 -0.77 10.08 -14.81
C ASP A 71 -1.80 11.12 -14.32
N GLY A 72 -1.48 11.94 -13.31
CA GLY A 72 -2.36 12.97 -12.76
C GLY A 72 -3.66 12.46 -12.13
N CYS A 73 -3.81 11.15 -11.96
CA CYS A 73 -5.09 10.51 -11.63
C CYS A 73 -5.23 10.24 -10.13
N LEU A 74 -6.45 10.40 -9.64
CA LEU A 74 -6.80 10.05 -8.26
C LEU A 74 -6.77 8.54 -8.06
N SER A 75 -6.15 8.13 -6.97
CA SER A 75 -5.92 6.72 -6.64
C SER A 75 -6.42 6.42 -5.24
N ARG A 76 -6.87 5.18 -5.05
CA ARG A 76 -7.16 4.61 -3.74
C ARG A 76 -5.84 4.13 -3.16
N VAL A 77 -5.35 4.83 -2.15
CA VAL A 77 -4.04 4.54 -1.55
C VAL A 77 -4.24 4.17 -0.08
N GLY A 78 -3.51 3.16 0.38
CA GLY A 78 -3.61 2.71 1.76
C GLY A 78 -2.34 2.05 2.25
N VAL A 79 -2.26 1.91 3.57
CA VAL A 79 -1.24 1.11 4.23
C VAL A 79 -1.86 -0.26 4.54
N CYS A 80 -1.30 -1.30 3.97
CA CYS A 80 -1.79 -2.66 4.06
C CYS A 80 -0.90 -3.48 5.00
N ARG A 81 -1.51 -4.41 5.72
CA ARG A 81 -0.82 -5.55 6.32
C ARG A 81 -0.92 -6.73 5.35
N LEU A 82 0.22 -7.34 5.06
CA LEU A 82 0.31 -8.58 4.31
C LEU A 82 0.37 -9.74 5.30
N LEU A 83 -0.25 -10.88 4.94
CA LEU A 83 -0.13 -12.11 5.71
C LEU A 83 1.34 -12.47 5.85
N ALA A 84 1.79 -12.60 7.09
CA ALA A 84 3.06 -13.26 7.36
C ALA A 84 2.92 -14.71 6.89
N SER A 85 3.85 -15.19 6.07
CA SER A 85 3.99 -16.64 5.92
C SER A 85 4.17 -17.20 7.34
N GLU A 86 3.32 -18.17 7.71
CA GLU A 86 3.18 -18.73 9.07
C GLU A 86 4.52 -19.13 9.72
N LEU A 87 5.56 -19.31 8.90
CA LEU A 87 6.90 -19.73 9.30
C LEU A 87 7.78 -18.61 9.89
N LEU A 88 7.46 -17.32 9.71
CA LEU A 88 8.34 -16.22 10.13
C LEU A 88 7.76 -15.28 11.19
N GLY A 89 6.47 -15.37 11.53
CA GLY A 89 5.84 -14.62 12.62
C GLY A 89 5.96 -13.08 12.55
N ARG A 90 6.43 -12.53 11.43
CA ARG A 90 6.70 -11.10 11.25
C ARG A 90 5.68 -10.48 10.32
N ASN A 91 4.94 -9.49 10.83
CA ASN A 91 4.04 -8.69 10.00
C ASN A 91 4.83 -7.96 8.91
N THR A 92 4.34 -8.04 7.68
CA THR A 92 4.87 -7.26 6.55
C THR A 92 3.87 -6.18 6.19
N PHE A 93 4.35 -4.95 5.99
CA PHE A 93 3.49 -3.82 5.64
C PHE A 93 3.92 -3.18 4.32
N LEU A 94 2.94 -2.64 3.60
CA LEU A 94 3.11 -2.10 2.26
C LEU A 94 2.21 -0.87 2.08
N ILE A 95 2.70 0.17 1.42
CA ILE A 95 1.87 1.24 0.87
C ILE A 95 1.42 0.82 -0.53
N HIS A 96 0.13 0.55 -0.67
CA HIS A 96 -0.50 0.12 -1.91
C HIS A 96 -1.36 1.25 -2.49
N GLY A 97 -1.22 1.52 -3.78
CA GLY A 97 -2.00 2.52 -4.51
C GLY A 97 -2.54 1.96 -5.82
N GLU A 98 -3.87 1.98 -5.93
CA GLU A 98 -4.63 1.51 -7.07
C GLU A 98 -5.37 2.69 -7.71
N ARG A 99 -5.16 2.91 -9.00
CA ARG A 99 -5.84 3.97 -9.73
C ARG A 99 -7.35 3.71 -9.77
N LEU A 100 -8.15 4.74 -9.48
CA LEU A 100 -9.60 4.59 -9.40
C LEU A 100 -10.26 4.24 -10.74
N LYS A 101 -9.70 4.76 -11.85
CA LYS A 101 -10.26 4.67 -13.21
C LYS A 101 -10.29 3.24 -13.75
N ASP A 102 -9.17 2.55 -13.69
CA ASP A 102 -8.91 1.28 -14.37
C ASP A 102 -8.45 0.18 -13.41
N LYS A 103 -8.40 0.47 -12.10
CA LYS A 103 -7.92 -0.44 -11.06
C LYS A 103 -6.46 -0.86 -11.24
N GLN A 104 -5.68 -0.11 -12.03
CA GLN A 104 -4.27 -0.43 -12.20
C GLN A 104 -3.50 -0.11 -10.91
N VAL A 105 -2.71 -1.07 -10.45
CA VAL A 105 -1.76 -0.85 -9.36
C VAL A 105 -0.61 0.01 -9.87
N ILE A 106 -0.44 1.18 -9.25
CA ILE A 106 0.52 2.19 -9.67
C ILE A 106 1.54 2.54 -8.58
N LEU A 107 1.31 2.07 -7.35
CA LEU A 107 2.21 2.23 -6.22
C LEU A 107 2.22 0.95 -5.39
N GLU A 108 3.39 0.35 -5.28
CA GLU A 108 3.68 -0.73 -4.34
C GLU A 108 5.02 -0.42 -3.67
N CYS A 109 4.98 -0.19 -2.37
CA CYS A 109 6.15 0.18 -1.59
C CYS A 109 6.13 -0.52 -0.24
N TYR A 110 6.99 -1.52 -0.07
CA TYR A 110 7.17 -2.20 1.21
C TYR A 110 7.75 -1.25 2.26
N LEU A 111 7.16 -1.27 3.46
CA LEU A 111 7.65 -0.47 4.58
C LEU A 111 8.86 -1.14 5.21
N LYS A 112 9.88 -0.33 5.52
CA LYS A 112 11.08 -0.75 6.23
C LYS A 112 11.25 0.09 7.49
N LYS A 113 11.93 -0.46 8.50
CA LYS A 113 12.16 0.21 9.79
C LYS A 113 12.90 1.55 9.65
N ASP A 114 13.72 1.68 8.61
CA ASP A 114 14.53 2.84 8.26
C ASP A 114 13.86 3.76 7.22
N LEU A 115 12.55 3.62 6.99
CA LEU A 115 11.80 4.50 6.09
C LEU A 115 11.94 5.96 6.50
N VAL A 116 12.47 6.79 5.59
CA VAL A 116 12.49 8.23 5.76
C VAL A 116 11.20 8.83 5.20
N TYR A 117 10.24 9.09 6.08
CA TYR A 117 8.95 9.73 5.73
C TYR A 117 8.98 11.24 6.03
N THR A 118 8.69 12.07 5.04
CA THR A 118 8.77 13.54 5.10
C THR A 118 7.41 14.16 4.81
N LYS A 119 6.98 15.08 5.66
CA LYS A 119 5.77 15.90 5.49
C LYS A 119 6.16 17.26 4.92
N ALA A 120 6.28 17.36 3.60
CA ALA A 120 6.74 18.57 2.93
C ALA A 120 5.72 19.72 3.02
N THR A 121 4.43 19.41 2.92
CA THR A 121 3.32 20.35 3.14
C THR A 121 2.16 19.64 3.85
N PRO A 122 1.11 20.37 4.30
CA PRO A 122 -0.08 19.73 4.90
C PRO A 122 -0.80 18.72 4.00
N THR A 123 -0.59 18.76 2.69
CA THR A 123 -1.23 17.87 1.71
C THR A 123 -0.23 17.15 0.82
N PHE A 124 1.08 17.32 1.01
CA PHE A 124 2.09 16.62 0.24
C PHE A 124 3.11 15.97 1.16
N HIS A 125 3.09 14.64 1.20
CA HIS A 125 4.06 13.83 1.93
C HIS A 125 4.83 12.96 0.95
N HIS A 126 6.08 12.66 1.27
CA HIS A 126 6.91 11.80 0.44
C HIS A 126 7.88 10.98 1.28
N TRP A 127 8.39 9.92 0.68
CA TRP A 127 9.33 9.02 1.32
C TRP A 127 10.32 8.44 0.32
N LYS A 128 11.40 7.88 0.84
CA LYS A 128 12.40 7.15 0.08
C LYS A 128 12.44 5.70 0.57
N VAL A 129 12.33 4.76 -0.35
CA VAL A 129 12.62 3.33 -0.09
C VAL A 129 13.59 2.87 -1.15
N ASP A 130 14.69 2.26 -0.71
CA ASP A 130 15.79 1.85 -1.55
C ASP A 130 16.28 3.02 -2.42
N ASN A 131 16.20 2.89 -3.74
CA ASN A 131 16.59 3.95 -4.67
C ASN A 131 15.41 4.70 -5.30
N ARG A 132 14.19 4.53 -4.76
CA ARG A 132 12.96 5.16 -5.29
C ARG A 132 12.42 6.18 -4.31
N ARG A 133 12.01 7.34 -4.84
CA ARG A 133 11.31 8.38 -4.08
C ARG A 133 9.87 8.47 -4.57
N CYS A 134 8.96 8.20 -3.66
CA CYS A 134 7.52 8.20 -3.89
C CYS A 134 6.88 9.27 -3.02
N GLY A 135 5.74 9.81 -3.45
CA GLY A 135 4.98 10.76 -2.67
C GLY A 135 3.50 10.69 -2.97
N LEU A 136 2.73 11.39 -2.15
CA LEU A 136 1.29 11.50 -2.26
C LEU A 136 0.88 12.95 -2.10
N THR A 137 0.08 13.43 -3.05
CA THR A 137 -0.68 14.66 -2.91
C THR A 137 -2.09 14.30 -2.46
N PHE A 138 -2.41 14.59 -1.21
CA PHE A 138 -3.70 14.31 -0.59
C PHE A 138 -4.74 15.36 -0.98
N GLN A 139 -6.00 14.93 -1.04
CA GLN A 139 -7.12 15.84 -1.31
C GLN A 139 -7.37 16.82 -0.15
N SER A 140 -7.02 16.44 1.07
CA SER A 140 -7.20 17.27 2.25
C SER A 140 -6.09 17.07 3.29
N PRO A 141 -5.82 18.07 4.15
CA PRO A 141 -4.93 17.90 5.29
C PRO A 141 -5.42 16.83 6.27
N ALA A 142 -6.72 16.58 6.34
CA ALA A 142 -7.29 15.54 7.20
C ALA A 142 -6.88 14.14 6.72
N ASP A 143 -6.97 13.89 5.42
CA ASP A 143 -6.52 12.63 4.79
C ASP A 143 -5.02 12.43 4.99
N ALA A 144 -4.22 13.49 4.79
CA ALA A 144 -2.79 13.46 5.00
C ALA A 144 -2.42 13.06 6.44
N ARG A 145 -3.12 13.62 7.44
CA ARG A 145 -2.95 13.25 8.86
C ARG A 145 -3.40 11.82 9.13
N ALA A 146 -4.50 11.36 8.53
CA ALA A 146 -4.96 9.99 8.69
C ALA A 146 -3.92 9.00 8.14
N PHE A 147 -3.38 9.28 6.96
CA PHE A 147 -2.36 8.46 6.32
C PHE A 147 -1.06 8.44 7.14
N ASP A 148 -0.60 9.59 7.63
CA ASP A 148 0.57 9.69 8.53
C ASP A 148 0.42 8.84 9.80
N ARG A 149 -0.78 8.82 10.42
CA ARG A 149 -1.06 7.92 11.56
C ARG A 149 -0.97 6.45 11.17
N GLY A 150 -1.51 6.07 10.01
CA GLY A 150 -1.45 4.68 9.54
C GLY A 150 -0.02 4.21 9.23
N VAL A 151 0.81 5.07 8.62
CA VAL A 151 2.23 4.76 8.36
C VAL A 151 2.98 4.58 9.68
N ARG A 152 2.79 5.48 10.65
CA ARG A 152 3.43 5.38 11.97
C ARG A 152 3.06 4.09 12.68
N LYS A 153 1.77 3.75 12.72
CA LYS A 153 1.29 2.51 13.35
C LYS A 153 1.90 1.27 12.70
N ALA A 154 1.96 1.22 11.37
CA ALA A 154 2.60 0.13 10.66
C ALA A 154 4.11 0.00 10.96
N LEU A 155 4.81 1.12 11.16
CA LEU A 155 6.23 1.13 11.48
C LEU A 155 6.52 0.70 12.94
N GLU A 156 5.65 1.10 13.87
CA GLU A 156 5.64 0.62 15.26
C GLU A 156 5.44 -0.91 15.29
N ASP A 157 4.41 -1.41 14.61
CA ASP A 157 4.09 -2.85 14.56
C ASP A 157 5.19 -3.68 13.87
N LEU A 158 5.87 -3.11 12.86
CA LEU A 158 7.04 -3.75 12.23
C LEU A 158 8.19 -3.93 13.23
N THR A 159 8.28 -3.04 14.22
CA THR A 159 9.30 -3.07 15.27
C THR A 159 8.90 -4.03 16.40
N GLU A 160 7.64 -3.96 16.84
CA GLU A 160 7.07 -4.77 17.94
C GLU A 160 6.77 -6.23 17.56
N GLY A 161 6.52 -6.53 16.28
CA GLY A 161 6.35 -7.89 15.74
C GLY A 161 7.61 -8.77 15.81
N SER A 162 8.67 -8.31 16.49
CA SER A 162 9.79 -9.14 16.91
C SER A 162 9.60 -9.73 18.32
N THR A 163 8.61 -9.28 19.11
CA THR A 163 8.49 -9.65 20.53
C THR A 163 7.07 -9.93 21.06
N THR A 164 5.99 -9.81 20.29
CA THR A 164 4.65 -9.98 20.91
C THR A 164 3.64 -10.70 20.02
N SER A 165 3.34 -11.93 20.44
CA SER A 165 2.18 -12.73 20.07
C SER A 165 0.90 -11.90 20.17
N SER A 166 0.15 -11.77 19.08
CA SER A 166 -1.17 -11.14 19.08
C SER A 166 -2.18 -12.09 19.72
N SER A 167 -2.33 -12.07 21.04
CA SER A 167 -3.49 -12.65 21.73
C SER A 167 -4.62 -11.61 21.77
N THR A 168 -5.51 -11.67 20.77
CA THR A 168 -6.83 -11.03 20.86
C THR A 168 -7.89 -12.12 20.76
N LEU A 169 -8.01 -12.96 21.77
CA LEU A 169 -9.19 -13.80 22.00
C LEU A 169 -9.35 -14.00 23.50
N GLN A 170 -10.38 -13.35 24.07
CA GLN A 170 -11.17 -13.71 25.26
C GLN A 170 -11.57 -12.44 26.02
N ASN A 171 -12.71 -11.90 25.62
CA ASN A 171 -13.87 -11.64 26.48
C ASN A 171 -15.03 -12.07 25.56
N GLU A 172 -15.97 -12.94 25.90
CA GLU A 172 -16.92 -12.81 26.99
C GLU A 172 -17.49 -14.20 27.31
N ALA A 173 -17.22 -14.71 28.52
CA ALA A 173 -18.01 -15.77 29.14
C ALA A 173 -17.75 -15.73 30.65
N GLU A 174 -18.61 -15.03 31.40
CA GLU A 174 -19.31 -15.67 32.53
C GLU A 174 -20.45 -14.80 33.05
N LEU A 175 -21.62 -15.42 33.07
CA LEU A 175 -22.80 -15.05 33.84
C LEU A 175 -22.59 -15.49 35.29
N GLY A 176 -23.06 -14.72 36.26
CA GLY A 176 -23.11 -15.15 37.66
C GLY A 176 -23.84 -14.15 38.56
N ASP A 177 -25.07 -14.49 38.90
CA ASP A 177 -26.03 -13.79 39.76
C ASP A 177 -25.72 -13.98 41.27
N ASP A 178 -26.38 -13.16 42.08
CA ASP A 178 -26.86 -13.39 43.46
C ASP A 178 -26.01 -13.10 44.74
N ASP A 179 -26.73 -12.37 45.63
CA ASP A 179 -26.85 -12.43 47.09
C ASP A 179 -25.99 -11.62 48.11
N VAL A 180 -26.68 -10.63 48.69
CA VAL A 180 -26.84 -10.24 50.12
C VAL A 180 -25.85 -10.77 51.16
N PHE A 181 -25.20 -9.86 51.91
CA PHE A 181 -25.05 -10.00 53.36
C PHE A 181 -25.08 -8.63 54.09
N THR A 182 -26.06 -8.49 54.98
CA THR A 182 -26.17 -7.46 56.01
C THR A 182 -25.13 -7.69 57.11
N VAL A 183 -24.34 -6.68 57.49
CA VAL A 183 -23.82 -6.56 58.87
C VAL A 183 -23.86 -5.11 59.34
N ARG A 184 -24.57 -4.98 60.46
CA ARG A 184 -24.77 -3.86 61.37
C ARG A 184 -23.44 -3.38 61.97
N ASN A 185 -23.21 -2.06 62.06
CA ASN A 185 -22.46 -1.54 63.20
C ASN A 185 -23.06 -0.22 63.69
N SER A 186 -23.86 -0.35 64.75
CA SER A 186 -24.22 0.74 65.63
C SER A 186 -23.09 0.89 66.65
N SER A 187 -22.46 2.06 66.75
CA SER A 187 -21.77 2.47 67.99
C SER A 187 -21.72 4.00 68.06
N SER A 188 -22.56 4.53 68.93
CA SER A 188 -22.59 5.91 69.40
C SER A 188 -21.61 6.13 70.55
N SER A 189 -21.35 7.42 70.86
CA SER A 189 -20.71 8.02 72.05
C SER A 189 -19.19 8.17 71.95
N SER A 190 -18.57 9.31 72.23
CA SER A 190 -18.96 10.45 73.11
C SER A 190 -18.67 11.81 72.47
#